data_AF-A0AA37SSD9-F1
#
_entry.id   AF-A0AA37SSD9-F1
#
_cell.length_a   1.000
_cell.length_b   1.000
_cell.length_c   1.000
_cell.angle_alpha   90.00
_cell.angle_beta   90.00
_cell.angle_gamma   90.00
#
_symmetry.space_group_name_H-M   'P 1'
#
loop_
_entity.id
_entity.type
_entity.pdbx_description
1 polymer ?
#
loop_
_entity_poly.entity_id
_entity_poly.type
_entity_poly.pdbx_seq_one_letter_code
_entity_poly.pdbx_strand_id
1 'polypeptide(L)'
;MGNKQRIFFRADASGKIGLGHVIRSLALAEMLGDDYYKIFLSRNLNTSIAENVTRVCDELITLDSEDEEISKIKKSYKEGDIIVLDGYQFNYEYQTSLFNHGFKIASIDDISNTTFNTQVIINHGGGFSASDYQDLGNSIYFLGPKYALLRPAFISAAKEKKSSLNMTDSIFICFGGADPNNETLRTLEFCIEQGYEELHIVIGAAYNHKAQLLDKIKQKGINASLYVNVSAEEMVIIMKKCEIGITSPSTVSYEFLSVNARLFLKVIADNQKRIYKYMLENSLAKPLEKLPRKEDITVQCYEKSTIFDGQQKEKYQQLFEGLSLNLRPAQKMDSLLYFNWANDPSVRIHSFSSEEIKLKDHQTWFDNKLTSADTYLFVVHQNLEPIGQIRLEIIDNNALISYSIAAQYRGKGYSKFVLQLGINKIKEVKKDIKEVYGFVKISNIASCKVFKRLNFKEQQTDLYPKSLKFTKNVI
;
A
#
# COMPACT_ATOMS: atom_id res chain seq x y z
N MET A 1 29.54 3.27 -2.65
CA MET A 1 28.17 2.94 -2.21
C MET A 1 27.27 3.06 -3.43
N GLY A 2 26.56 1.99 -3.81
CA GLY A 2 25.69 2.02 -4.99
C GLY A 2 24.62 3.12 -4.85
N ASN A 3 24.25 3.74 -5.96
CA ASN A 3 23.27 4.82 -5.98
C ASN A 3 21.87 4.21 -5.68
N LYS A 4 21.48 4.16 -4.41
CA LYS A 4 20.17 3.63 -3.97
C LYS A 4 19.04 4.40 -4.67
N GLN A 5 17.97 3.71 -5.03
CA GLN A 5 16.76 4.35 -5.54
C GLN A 5 16.25 5.35 -4.49
N ARG A 6 15.95 6.58 -4.93
CA ARG A 6 15.44 7.62 -4.03
C ARG A 6 13.93 7.55 -3.93
N ILE A 7 13.43 7.72 -2.71
CA ILE A 7 12.00 7.83 -2.41
C ILE A 7 11.78 9.10 -1.59
N PHE A 8 10.95 9.99 -2.11
CA PHE A 8 10.46 11.15 -1.41
C PHE A 8 9.14 10.82 -0.71
N PHE A 9 8.99 11.18 0.55
CA PHE A 9 7.73 11.11 1.29
C PHE A 9 7.23 12.52 1.51
N ARG A 10 6.02 12.82 1.05
CA ARG A 10 5.42 14.14 1.16
C ARG A 10 4.13 14.06 1.98
N ALA A 11 4.22 14.52 3.22
CA ALA A 11 3.12 14.56 4.17
C ALA A 11 3.26 15.77 5.10
N ASP A 12 2.13 16.30 5.58
CA ASP A 12 2.11 17.38 6.58
C ASP A 12 1.45 16.91 7.87
N ALA A 13 1.87 17.51 8.98
CA ALA A 13 1.25 17.34 10.28
C ALA A 13 1.01 18.71 10.91
N SER A 14 -0.17 18.91 11.50
CA SER A 14 -0.47 20.10 12.29
C SER A 14 -1.51 19.78 13.37
N GLY A 15 -1.72 20.69 14.33
CA GLY A 15 -2.79 20.55 15.32
C GLY A 15 -4.19 20.41 14.71
N LYS A 16 -4.40 20.94 13.49
CA LYS A 16 -5.67 20.87 12.75
C LYS A 16 -5.80 19.62 11.87
N ILE A 17 -4.70 19.20 11.24
CA ILE A 17 -4.64 18.05 10.32
C ILE A 17 -4.51 16.73 11.10
N GLY A 18 -3.94 16.79 12.32
CA GLY A 18 -3.51 15.63 13.06
C GLY A 18 -2.14 15.12 12.59
N LEU A 19 -1.69 14.02 13.20
CA LEU A 19 -0.36 13.42 12.93
C LEU A 19 -0.43 12.20 12.00
N GLY A 20 -1.63 11.80 11.57
CA GLY A 20 -1.88 10.53 10.89
C GLY A 20 -1.04 10.33 9.63
N HIS A 21 -1.00 11.34 8.76
CA HIS A 21 -0.25 11.30 7.48
C HIS A 21 1.25 11.07 7.71
N VAL A 22 1.85 11.82 8.63
CA VAL A 22 3.29 11.66 8.91
C VAL A 22 3.58 10.31 9.54
N ILE A 23 2.78 9.86 10.52
CA ILE A 23 3.01 8.57 11.18
C ILE A 23 2.87 7.39 10.21
N ARG A 24 1.87 7.39 9.33
CA ARG A 24 1.68 6.29 8.36
C ARG A 24 2.68 6.34 7.21
N SER A 25 3.10 7.53 6.79
CA SER A 25 4.21 7.70 5.85
C SER A 25 5.54 7.22 6.43
N LEU A 26 5.80 7.48 7.72
CA LEU A 26 6.98 6.93 8.41
C LEU A 26 6.90 5.42 8.57
N ALA A 27 5.75 4.87 8.92
CA ALA A 27 5.57 3.41 8.97
C ALA A 27 5.89 2.75 7.61
N LEU A 28 5.51 3.39 6.50
CA LEU A 28 5.89 2.95 5.16
C LEU A 28 7.40 3.03 4.94
N ALA A 29 8.02 4.16 5.30
CA ALA A 29 9.47 4.35 5.18
C ALA A 29 10.27 3.33 5.99
N GLU A 30 9.80 2.95 7.18
CA GLU A 30 10.38 1.88 8.00
C GLU A 30 10.20 0.49 7.35
N MET A 31 9.02 0.21 6.80
CA MET A 31 8.75 -1.06 6.10
C MET A 31 9.65 -1.25 4.87
N LEU A 32 10.06 -0.17 4.21
CA LEU A 32 10.96 -0.23 3.06
C LEU A 32 12.42 -0.51 3.45
N GLY A 33 12.78 -0.40 4.73
CA GLY A 33 14.13 -0.68 5.22
C GLY A 33 15.19 0.23 4.59
N ASP A 34 16.41 -0.29 4.47
CA ASP A 34 17.59 0.50 4.06
C ASP A 34 17.95 0.35 2.58
N ASP A 35 17.09 -0.30 1.77
CA ASP A 35 17.33 -0.52 0.34
C ASP A 35 17.21 0.77 -0.49
N TYR A 36 16.58 1.80 0.10
CA TYR A 36 16.28 3.08 -0.55
C TYR A 36 16.96 4.25 0.16
N TYR A 37 17.19 5.34 -0.57
CA TYR A 37 17.54 6.64 0.01
C TYR A 37 16.25 7.45 0.22
N LYS A 38 15.88 7.67 1.48
CA LYS A 38 14.56 8.17 1.89
C LYS A 38 14.66 9.64 2.26
N ILE A 39 13.88 10.47 1.59
CA ILE A 39 13.82 11.91 1.79
C ILE A 39 12.42 12.27 2.25
N PHE A 40 12.28 12.94 3.38
CA PHE A 40 10.98 13.38 3.88
C PHE A 40 10.79 14.89 3.63
N LEU A 41 9.62 15.25 3.10
CA LEU A 41 9.22 16.60 2.74
C LEU A 41 8.01 16.99 3.59
N SER A 42 8.12 18.03 4.39
CA SER A 42 7.02 18.46 5.26
C SER A 42 7.07 19.94 5.59
N ARG A 43 5.90 20.50 5.90
CA ARG A 43 5.73 21.86 6.43
C ARG A 43 5.62 21.79 7.96
N ASN A 44 6.44 22.60 8.63
CA ASN A 44 6.28 22.95 10.05
C ASN A 44 6.09 21.73 10.99
N LEU A 45 6.97 20.74 10.90
CA LEU A 45 7.02 19.67 11.90
C LEU A 45 7.48 20.22 13.25
N ASN A 46 6.84 19.80 14.33
CA ASN A 46 7.38 20.04 15.67
C ASN A 46 8.65 19.21 15.90
N THR A 47 9.45 19.59 16.89
CA THR A 47 10.76 18.99 17.17
C THR A 47 10.68 17.46 17.35
N SER A 48 9.70 16.96 18.11
CA SER A 48 9.58 15.52 18.37
C SER A 48 9.27 14.71 17.11
N ILE A 49 8.42 15.23 16.22
CA ILE A 49 8.10 14.55 14.95
C ILE A 49 9.30 14.64 14.00
N ALA A 50 9.97 15.79 13.93
CA ALA A 50 11.17 15.95 13.12
C ALA A 50 12.27 14.96 13.53
N GLU A 51 12.49 14.76 14.83
CA GLU A 51 13.43 13.76 15.36
C GLU A 51 13.06 12.33 14.89
N ASN A 52 11.78 11.95 14.98
CA ASN A 52 11.31 10.66 14.48
C ASN A 52 11.55 10.50 12.97
N VAL A 53 11.32 11.56 12.18
CA VAL A 53 11.61 11.54 10.74
C VAL A 53 13.09 11.32 10.49
N THR A 54 13.98 12.05 11.17
CA THR A 54 15.44 11.93 10.99
C THR A 54 16.01 10.59 11.45
N ARG A 55 15.29 9.83 12.28
CA ARG A 55 15.66 8.45 12.64
C ARG A 55 15.38 7.46 11.51
N VAL A 56 14.35 7.71 10.72
CA VAL A 56 13.84 6.77 9.70
C VAL A 56 14.29 7.13 8.28
N CYS A 57 14.39 8.42 7.99
CA CYS A 57 14.74 8.96 6.68
C CYS A 57 16.16 9.52 6.68
N ASP A 58 16.85 9.38 5.56
CA ASP A 58 18.22 9.88 5.36
C ASP A 58 18.26 11.41 5.33
N GLU A 59 17.16 12.07 4.95
CA GLU A 59 17.06 13.52 4.83
C GLU A 59 15.66 14.03 5.22
N LEU A 60 15.60 15.17 5.90
CA LEU A 60 14.36 15.93 6.14
C LEU A 60 14.51 17.32 5.49
N ILE A 61 13.63 17.62 4.54
CA ILE A 61 13.55 18.90 3.85
C ILE A 61 12.29 19.63 4.32
N THR A 62 12.49 20.79 4.96
CA THR A 62 11.40 21.68 5.35
C THR A 62 10.93 22.50 4.16
N LEU A 63 9.61 22.59 4.00
CA LEU A 63 8.96 23.37 2.94
C LEU A 63 8.36 24.66 3.52
N ASP A 64 8.70 25.80 2.93
CA ASP A 64 8.33 27.13 3.45
C ASP A 64 6.95 27.61 2.95
N SER A 65 6.59 27.29 1.69
CA SER A 65 5.32 27.72 1.07
C SER A 65 4.84 26.74 -0.03
N GLU A 66 3.58 26.87 -0.43
CA GLU A 66 2.99 26.11 -1.56
C GLU A 66 3.64 26.44 -2.89
N ASP A 67 3.89 27.72 -3.14
CA ASP A 67 4.32 28.23 -4.44
C ASP A 67 5.75 27.81 -4.80
N GLU A 68 6.61 27.55 -3.81
CA GLU A 68 7.99 27.12 -4.03
C GLU A 68 8.21 25.60 -3.91
N GLU A 69 7.23 24.86 -3.40
CA GLU A 69 7.37 23.44 -3.08
C GLU A 69 7.74 22.61 -4.31
N ILE A 70 6.92 22.70 -5.36
CA ILE A 70 7.13 21.96 -6.60
C ILE A 70 8.49 22.33 -7.19
N SER A 71 8.86 23.61 -7.16
CA SER A 71 10.15 24.10 -7.67
C SER A 71 11.34 23.51 -6.91
N LYS A 72 11.26 23.41 -5.58
CA LYS A 72 12.32 22.80 -4.73
C LYS A 72 12.42 21.29 -4.94
N ILE A 73 11.27 20.61 -5.01
CA ILE A 73 11.20 19.16 -5.30
C ILE A 73 11.82 18.88 -6.68
N LYS A 74 11.43 19.65 -7.70
CA LYS A 74 11.91 19.49 -9.08
C LYS A 74 13.40 19.77 -9.26
N LYS A 75 13.99 20.70 -8.51
CA LYS A 75 15.44 20.97 -8.53
C LYS A 75 16.26 19.82 -7.98
N SER A 76 15.71 19.09 -7.00
CA SER A 76 16.41 18.00 -6.31
C SER A 76 16.16 16.64 -6.97
N TYR A 77 15.32 16.58 -7.99
CA TYR A 77 14.83 15.37 -8.63
C TYR A 77 15.77 14.80 -9.69
N LYS A 78 15.77 13.47 -9.81
CA LYS A 78 16.37 12.73 -10.93
C LYS A 78 15.31 11.85 -11.59
N GLU A 79 15.42 11.67 -12.92
CA GLU A 79 14.47 10.85 -13.67
C GLU A 79 14.29 9.46 -13.05
N GLY A 80 13.04 9.09 -12.75
CA GLY A 80 12.70 7.81 -12.13
C GLY A 80 12.74 7.80 -10.60
N ASP A 81 13.02 8.93 -9.93
CA ASP A 81 12.79 9.06 -8.49
C ASP A 81 11.30 8.81 -8.16
N ILE A 82 11.06 8.19 -7.01
CA ILE A 82 9.71 7.86 -6.55
C ILE A 82 9.27 8.94 -5.54
N ILE A 83 8.01 9.36 -5.61
CA ILE A 83 7.39 10.22 -4.59
C ILE A 83 6.11 9.58 -4.06
N VAL A 84 6.00 9.53 -2.74
CA VAL A 84 4.84 9.09 -1.97
C VAL A 84 4.09 10.33 -1.49
N LEU A 85 2.85 10.49 -1.91
CA LEU A 85 1.98 11.61 -1.55
C LEU A 85 0.97 11.14 -0.49
N ASP A 86 0.89 11.85 0.63
CA ASP A 86 -0.03 11.52 1.71
C ASP A 86 -0.67 12.78 2.31
N GLY A 87 -1.85 13.14 1.79
CA GLY A 87 -2.58 14.35 2.18
C GLY A 87 -3.65 14.75 1.18
N TYR A 88 -4.65 15.49 1.65
CA TYR A 88 -5.82 15.91 0.86
C TYR A 88 -5.54 17.03 -0.14
N GLN A 89 -4.41 17.72 0.01
CA GLN A 89 -4.01 18.85 -0.84
C GLN A 89 -3.39 18.42 -2.17
N PHE A 90 -3.01 17.15 -2.33
CA PHE A 90 -2.33 16.67 -3.54
C PHE A 90 -3.33 16.30 -4.63
N ASN A 91 -3.93 17.32 -5.24
CA ASN A 91 -4.92 17.18 -6.32
C ASN A 91 -4.31 16.72 -7.66
N TYR A 92 -5.18 16.54 -8.66
CA TYR A 92 -4.83 16.13 -10.01
C TYR A 92 -3.73 17.01 -10.65
N GLU A 93 -3.83 18.32 -10.50
CA GLU A 93 -2.88 19.29 -11.06
C GLU A 93 -1.49 19.13 -10.44
N TYR A 94 -1.44 18.97 -9.12
CA TYR A 94 -0.20 18.73 -8.39
C TYR A 94 0.46 17.42 -8.83
N GLN A 95 -0.31 16.34 -8.87
CA GLN A 95 0.16 15.02 -9.30
C GLN A 95 0.67 15.06 -10.76
N THR A 96 -0.06 15.71 -11.65
CA THR A 96 0.31 15.87 -13.07
C THR A 96 1.60 16.67 -13.24
N SER A 97 1.79 17.72 -12.43
CA SER A 97 3.02 18.53 -12.45
C SER A 97 4.27 17.71 -12.08
N LEU A 98 4.14 16.77 -11.14
CA LEU A 98 5.21 15.85 -10.76
C LEU A 98 5.41 14.76 -11.81
N PHE A 99 4.32 14.17 -12.32
CA PHE A 99 4.38 13.13 -13.34
C PHE A 99 5.08 13.63 -14.61
N ASN A 100 4.75 14.84 -15.08
CA ASN A 100 5.38 15.45 -16.26
C ASN A 100 6.86 15.79 -16.05
N HIS A 101 7.31 15.90 -14.78
CA HIS A 101 8.72 16.02 -14.45
C HIS A 101 9.43 14.66 -14.42
N GLY A 102 8.68 13.57 -14.56
CA GLY A 102 9.12 12.18 -14.67
C GLY A 102 8.95 11.36 -13.39
N PHE A 103 8.40 11.92 -12.31
CA PHE A 103 8.28 11.20 -11.04
C PHE A 103 7.43 9.94 -11.22
N LYS A 104 7.83 8.90 -10.50
CA LYS A 104 6.97 7.76 -10.23
C LYS A 104 6.20 8.04 -8.95
N ILE A 105 4.88 8.10 -9.02
CA ILE A 105 4.02 8.59 -7.95
C ILE A 105 3.24 7.42 -7.34
N ALA A 106 3.31 7.33 -6.01
CA ALA A 106 2.41 6.53 -5.19
C ALA A 106 1.59 7.46 -4.29
N SER A 107 0.27 7.35 -4.28
CA SER A 107 -0.58 8.12 -3.36
C SER A 107 -1.15 7.23 -2.26
N ILE A 108 -1.06 7.70 -1.02
CA ILE A 108 -1.78 7.16 0.13
C ILE A 108 -3.10 7.94 0.24
N ASP A 109 -4.21 7.22 0.20
CA ASP A 109 -5.56 7.79 0.26
C ASP A 109 -6.43 7.05 1.29
N ASP A 110 -7.45 7.75 1.80
CA ASP A 110 -8.46 7.21 2.71
C ASP A 110 -9.90 7.73 2.45
N ILE A 111 -10.12 8.53 1.39
CA ILE A 111 -11.45 9.13 1.09
C ILE A 111 -11.88 9.09 -0.38
N SER A 112 -10.97 8.83 -1.32
CA SER A 112 -11.24 8.74 -2.77
C SER A 112 -12.05 9.92 -3.34
N ASN A 113 -11.63 11.16 -3.07
CA ASN A 113 -12.37 12.38 -3.41
C ASN A 113 -11.76 13.21 -4.55
N THR A 114 -10.77 12.68 -5.27
CA THR A 114 -10.09 13.37 -6.37
C THR A 114 -9.84 12.42 -7.55
N THR A 115 -9.53 12.99 -8.70
CA THR A 115 -9.02 12.24 -9.85
C THR A 115 -7.52 12.05 -9.71
N PHE A 116 -7.05 10.80 -9.78
CA PHE A 116 -5.65 10.46 -9.60
C PHE A 116 -4.90 10.38 -10.93
N ASN A 117 -3.72 10.99 -10.97
CA ASN A 117 -2.70 10.79 -11.99
C ASN A 117 -1.44 10.21 -11.36
N THR A 118 -1.52 8.94 -10.95
CA THR A 118 -0.44 8.25 -10.23
C THR A 118 -0.30 6.81 -10.72
N GLN A 119 0.89 6.24 -10.57
CA GLN A 119 1.12 4.84 -10.96
C GLN A 119 0.64 3.87 -9.88
N VAL A 120 0.54 4.30 -8.62
CA VAL A 120 0.11 3.47 -7.50
C VAL A 120 -0.85 4.24 -6.57
N ILE A 121 -1.93 3.58 -6.18
CA ILE A 121 -2.84 4.06 -5.12
C ILE A 121 -2.82 3.04 -3.98
N ILE A 122 -2.50 3.50 -2.78
CA ILE A 122 -2.50 2.74 -1.53
C ILE A 122 -3.65 3.27 -0.67
N ASN A 123 -4.61 2.40 -0.37
CA ASN A 123 -5.63 2.72 0.64
C ASN A 123 -5.79 1.52 1.57
N HIS A 124 -5.32 1.67 2.80
CA HIS A 124 -5.37 0.61 3.79
C HIS A 124 -6.76 0.41 4.43
N GLY A 125 -7.68 1.33 4.17
CA GLY A 125 -9.04 1.33 4.69
C GLY A 125 -9.83 0.12 4.19
N GLY A 126 -10.61 -0.46 5.09
CA GLY A 126 -11.56 -1.51 4.78
C GLY A 126 -12.73 -0.99 3.92
N GLY A 127 -13.19 -1.80 2.98
CA GLY A 127 -14.39 -1.54 2.20
C GLY A 127 -14.18 -0.72 0.92
N PHE A 128 -12.93 -0.42 0.55
CA PHE A 128 -12.57 0.22 -0.73
C PHE A 128 -12.32 -0.80 -1.84
N SER A 129 -12.65 -0.39 -3.06
CA SER A 129 -12.50 -1.13 -4.31
C SER A 129 -11.97 -0.20 -5.42
N ALA A 130 -11.47 -0.76 -6.52
CA ALA A 130 -10.95 0.06 -7.61
C ALA A 130 -12.02 0.96 -8.25
N SER A 131 -13.30 0.57 -8.19
CA SER A 131 -14.41 1.39 -8.70
C SER A 131 -14.72 2.64 -7.87
N ASP A 132 -14.17 2.74 -6.67
CA ASP A 132 -14.28 3.96 -5.84
C ASP A 132 -13.38 5.10 -6.35
N TYR A 133 -12.42 4.79 -7.22
CA TYR A 133 -11.40 5.71 -7.68
C TYR A 133 -11.65 6.17 -9.12
N GLN A 134 -11.32 7.43 -9.37
CA GLN A 134 -11.20 7.98 -10.71
C GLN A 134 -9.73 8.21 -11.01
N ASP A 135 -9.24 7.68 -12.14
CA ASP A 135 -7.85 7.85 -12.59
C ASP A 135 -7.75 7.91 -14.13
N LEU A 136 -6.51 8.06 -14.63
CA LEU A 136 -6.23 8.05 -16.08
C LEU A 136 -6.01 6.63 -16.63
N GLY A 137 -6.44 5.58 -15.92
CA GLY A 137 -6.24 4.18 -16.29
C GLY A 137 -4.82 3.63 -16.07
N ASN A 138 -3.96 4.41 -15.41
CA ASN A 138 -2.55 4.13 -15.17
C ASN A 138 -2.24 3.60 -13.75
N SER A 139 -3.20 3.63 -12.81
CA SER A 139 -2.94 3.27 -11.42
C SER A 139 -3.01 1.75 -11.18
N ILE A 140 -2.11 1.28 -10.33
CA ILE A 140 -2.18 -0.04 -9.72
C ILE A 140 -2.69 0.11 -8.28
N TYR A 141 -3.76 -0.60 -7.96
CA TYR A 141 -4.47 -0.47 -6.69
C TYR A 141 -3.96 -1.44 -5.61
N PHE A 142 -3.63 -0.89 -4.44
CA PHE A 142 -3.25 -1.62 -3.23
C PHE A 142 -4.23 -1.29 -2.11
N LEU A 143 -5.38 -1.99 -2.13
CA LEU A 143 -6.54 -1.69 -1.29
C LEU A 143 -6.77 -2.70 -0.17
N GLY A 144 -7.27 -2.19 0.95
CA GLY A 144 -7.74 -2.93 2.11
C GLY A 144 -6.68 -3.21 3.17
N PRO A 145 -7.07 -3.77 4.33
CA PRO A 145 -6.20 -3.86 5.50
C PRO A 145 -4.99 -4.78 5.32
N LYS A 146 -4.98 -5.66 4.31
CA LYS A 146 -3.76 -6.42 3.96
C LYS A 146 -2.57 -5.53 3.59
N TYR A 147 -2.82 -4.25 3.30
CA TYR A 147 -1.84 -3.18 3.10
C TYR A 147 -1.94 -2.15 4.22
N ALA A 148 -2.23 -2.56 5.45
CA ALA A 148 -2.17 -1.65 6.59
C ALA A 148 -0.75 -1.09 6.78
N LEU A 149 -0.68 0.24 6.84
CA LEU A 149 0.50 1.01 7.19
C LEU A 149 0.81 0.89 8.69
N LEU A 150 1.23 -0.30 9.11
CA LEU A 150 1.56 -0.61 10.50
C LEU A 150 3.03 -0.29 10.79
N ARG A 151 3.29 0.29 11.97
CA ARG A 151 4.67 0.48 12.47
C ARG A 151 5.33 -0.89 12.74
N PRO A 152 6.67 -1.01 12.64
CA PRO A 152 7.38 -2.30 12.75
C PRO A 152 7.06 -3.12 14.01
N ALA A 153 6.83 -2.46 15.16
CA ALA A 153 6.45 -3.14 16.39
C ALA A 153 5.15 -3.96 16.25
N PHE A 154 4.15 -3.43 15.53
CA PHE A 154 2.86 -4.10 15.30
C PHE A 154 2.95 -5.20 14.25
N ILE A 155 3.82 -5.03 13.24
CA ILE A 155 4.13 -6.09 12.28
C ILE A 155 4.77 -7.27 13.01
N SER A 156 5.70 -7.00 13.92
CA SER A 156 6.36 -8.02 14.75
C SER A 156 5.34 -8.71 15.67
N ALA A 157 4.48 -7.93 16.34
CA ALA A 157 3.41 -8.46 17.18
C ALA A 157 2.44 -9.38 16.40
N ALA A 158 2.11 -9.04 15.15
CA ALA A 158 1.26 -9.87 14.29
C ALA A 158 1.89 -11.22 13.92
N LYS A 159 3.23 -11.32 13.90
CA LYS A 159 3.95 -12.59 13.64
C LYS A 159 3.99 -13.49 14.88
N GLU A 160 3.84 -12.92 16.08
CA GLU A 160 3.91 -13.67 17.31
C GLU A 160 2.67 -14.57 17.48
N LYS A 161 2.91 -15.86 17.78
CA LYS A 161 1.84 -16.72 18.28
C LYS A 161 1.52 -16.27 19.70
N LYS A 162 0.35 -15.67 19.90
CA LYS A 162 -0.14 -15.38 21.26
C LYS A 162 -0.19 -16.72 22.03
N SER A 163 0.58 -16.83 23.10
CA SER A 163 0.42 -17.89 24.10
C SER A 163 -1.00 -17.85 24.67
N SER A 164 -1.40 -18.93 25.35
CA SER A 164 -2.73 -19.15 25.95
C SER A 164 -3.50 -17.89 26.34
N LEU A 165 -4.83 -17.92 26.15
CA LEU A 165 -5.77 -16.89 26.61
C LEU A 165 -5.42 -16.47 28.05
N ASN A 166 -4.89 -15.25 28.22
CA ASN A 166 -4.82 -14.61 29.52
C ASN A 166 -6.18 -13.94 29.70
N MET A 167 -7.07 -14.56 30.49
CA MET A 167 -8.37 -14.00 30.83
C MET A 167 -8.17 -12.81 31.76
N THR A 168 -7.71 -11.68 31.22
CA THR A 168 -7.60 -10.41 31.93
C THR A 168 -8.81 -9.56 31.59
N ASP A 169 -9.49 -9.02 32.60
CA ASP A 169 -10.61 -8.09 32.44
C ASP A 169 -10.13 -6.65 32.15
N SER A 170 -8.88 -6.47 31.74
CA SER A 170 -8.28 -5.17 31.50
C SER A 170 -8.68 -4.63 30.13
N ILE A 171 -9.01 -3.33 30.09
CA ILE A 171 -9.42 -2.63 28.87
C ILE A 171 -8.35 -1.65 28.42
N PHE A 172 -8.00 -1.73 27.14
CA PHE A 172 -7.25 -0.70 26.44
C PHE A 172 -8.19 0.37 25.87
N ILE A 173 -7.92 1.65 26.13
CA ILE A 173 -8.70 2.78 25.58
C ILE A 173 -7.76 3.71 24.80
N CYS A 174 -8.04 3.95 23.52
CA CYS A 174 -7.30 4.93 22.72
C CYS A 174 -8.13 5.48 21.55
N PHE A 175 -8.35 6.80 21.52
CA PHE A 175 -9.08 7.50 20.45
C PHE A 175 -8.19 8.31 19.51
N GLY A 176 -6.87 8.09 19.58
CA GLY A 176 -5.87 8.73 18.73
C GLY A 176 -5.22 9.96 19.35
N GLY A 177 -4.65 10.81 18.50
CA GLY A 177 -3.69 11.84 18.93
C GLY A 177 -4.28 13.05 19.66
N ALA A 178 -5.50 13.46 19.28
CA ALA A 178 -6.10 14.74 19.72
C ALA A 178 -7.40 14.56 20.50
N ASP A 179 -8.27 13.64 20.10
CA ASP A 179 -9.59 13.38 20.72
C ASP A 179 -10.30 14.66 21.20
N PRO A 180 -10.66 15.58 20.27
CA PRO A 180 -11.16 16.90 20.63
C PRO A 180 -12.49 16.87 21.39
N ASN A 181 -13.30 15.83 21.15
CA ASN A 181 -14.62 15.64 21.75
C ASN A 181 -14.57 14.90 23.09
N ASN A 182 -13.37 14.55 23.58
CA ASN A 182 -13.15 13.87 24.84
C ASN A 182 -13.84 12.50 24.95
N GLU A 183 -13.81 11.73 23.87
CA GLU A 183 -14.39 10.38 23.81
C GLU A 183 -13.64 9.40 24.71
N THR A 184 -12.36 9.67 25.00
CA THR A 184 -11.56 8.95 25.98
C THR A 184 -12.22 8.99 27.37
N LEU A 185 -12.65 10.17 27.83
CA LEU A 185 -13.31 10.31 29.14
C LEU A 185 -14.69 9.65 29.15
N ARG A 186 -15.49 9.82 28.09
CA ARG A 186 -16.82 9.17 27.99
C ARG A 186 -16.71 7.65 27.99
N THR A 187 -15.70 7.12 27.30
CA THR A 187 -15.45 5.68 27.26
C THR A 187 -14.94 5.15 28.59
N LEU A 188 -14.08 5.92 29.28
CA LEU A 188 -13.68 5.61 30.67
C LEU A 188 -14.91 5.46 31.57
N GLU A 189 -15.82 6.44 31.55
CA GLU A 189 -17.05 6.41 32.34
C GLU A 189 -17.93 5.21 32.01
N PHE A 190 -18.13 4.94 30.71
CA PHE A 190 -18.88 3.78 30.25
C PHE A 190 -18.27 2.45 30.75
N CYS A 191 -16.94 2.30 30.69
CA CYS A 191 -16.28 1.08 31.17
C CYS A 191 -16.48 0.87 32.68
N ILE A 192 -16.42 1.94 33.47
CA ILE A 192 -16.70 1.90 34.90
C ILE A 192 -18.14 1.43 35.15
N GLU A 193 -19.10 1.95 34.39
CA GLU A 193 -20.51 1.53 34.48
C GLU A 193 -20.75 0.06 34.08
N GLN A 194 -19.91 -0.48 33.20
CA GLN A 194 -19.92 -1.91 32.84
C GLN A 194 -19.15 -2.80 33.85
N GLY A 195 -18.60 -2.22 34.92
CA GLY A 195 -17.93 -2.94 36.01
C GLY A 195 -16.43 -3.16 35.83
N TYR A 196 -15.79 -2.56 34.83
CA TYR A 196 -14.35 -2.72 34.59
C TYR A 196 -13.53 -1.80 35.49
N GLU A 197 -12.50 -2.36 36.13
CA GLU A 197 -11.71 -1.67 37.17
C GLU A 197 -10.26 -1.43 36.75
N GLU A 198 -9.72 -2.25 35.84
CA GLU A 198 -8.34 -2.15 35.33
C GLU A 198 -8.34 -1.59 33.90
N LEU A 199 -7.93 -0.33 33.76
CA LEU A 199 -8.01 0.40 32.49
C LEU A 199 -6.65 0.94 32.09
N HIS A 200 -6.24 0.70 30.85
CA HIS A 200 -5.02 1.22 30.26
C HIS A 200 -5.38 2.26 29.18
N ILE A 201 -5.15 3.53 29.48
CA ILE A 201 -5.60 4.65 28.68
C ILE A 201 -4.40 5.29 28.00
N VAL A 202 -4.40 5.35 26.67
CA VAL A 202 -3.34 6.00 25.89
C VAL A 202 -3.89 7.24 25.21
N ILE A 203 -3.30 8.39 25.52
CA ILE A 203 -3.62 9.69 24.91
C ILE A 203 -2.42 10.25 24.13
N GLY A 204 -2.69 10.96 23.05
CA GLY A 204 -1.66 11.64 22.28
C GLY A 204 -1.29 13.01 22.84
N ALA A 205 -0.22 13.59 22.27
CA ALA A 205 0.31 14.89 22.68
C ALA A 205 -0.67 16.07 22.45
N ALA A 206 -1.66 15.91 21.57
CA ALA A 206 -2.65 16.95 21.25
C ALA A 206 -3.95 16.85 22.07
N TYR A 207 -4.01 15.94 23.05
CA TYR A 207 -5.19 15.77 23.91
C TYR A 207 -5.25 16.85 25.01
N ASN A 208 -6.21 17.77 24.88
CA ASN A 208 -6.32 18.94 25.75
C ASN A 208 -7.13 18.71 27.04
N HIS A 209 -7.69 17.51 27.25
CA HIS A 209 -8.58 17.21 28.38
C HIS A 209 -7.92 16.38 29.50
N LYS A 210 -6.57 16.35 29.54
CA LYS A 210 -5.79 15.52 30.48
C LYS A 210 -6.13 15.76 31.96
N ALA A 211 -6.32 17.02 32.36
CA ALA A 211 -6.64 17.35 33.75
C ALA A 211 -7.99 16.75 34.18
N GLN A 212 -9.03 16.93 33.36
CA GLN A 212 -10.36 16.37 33.60
C GLN A 212 -10.33 14.84 33.69
N LEU A 213 -9.56 14.20 32.82
CA LEU A 213 -9.38 12.75 32.83
C LEU A 213 -8.74 12.25 34.14
N LEU A 214 -7.69 12.91 34.60
CA LEU A 214 -7.00 12.57 35.85
C LEU A 214 -7.90 12.77 37.07
N ASP A 215 -8.64 13.88 37.12
CA ASP A 215 -9.57 14.18 38.20
C ASP A 215 -10.68 13.13 38.28
N LYS A 216 -11.21 12.69 37.12
CA LYS A 216 -12.20 11.62 37.06
C LYS A 216 -11.66 10.29 37.57
N ILE A 217 -10.45 9.90 37.16
CA ILE A 217 -9.80 8.66 37.62
C ILE A 217 -9.66 8.68 39.14
N LYS A 218 -9.17 9.78 39.70
CA LYS A 218 -9.03 9.96 41.16
C LYS A 218 -10.38 9.89 41.88
N GLN A 219 -11.39 10.61 41.37
CA GLN A 219 -12.73 10.64 41.96
C GLN A 219 -13.36 9.26 42.05
N LYS A 220 -13.17 8.43 41.02
CA LYS A 220 -13.77 7.09 40.93
C LYS A 220 -12.98 6.02 41.68
N GLY A 221 -11.71 6.29 42.04
CA GLY A 221 -10.87 5.35 42.80
C GLY A 221 -10.54 4.05 42.06
N ILE A 222 -10.55 4.08 40.72
CA ILE A 222 -10.30 2.91 39.87
C ILE A 222 -8.81 2.73 39.54
N ASN A 223 -8.41 1.51 39.19
CA ASN A 223 -7.05 1.20 38.76
C ASN A 223 -6.86 1.56 37.27
N ALA A 224 -6.78 2.85 36.97
CA ALA A 224 -6.50 3.35 35.62
C ALA A 224 -5.06 3.83 35.46
N SER A 225 -4.33 3.24 34.51
CA SER A 225 -3.02 3.72 34.08
C SER A 225 -3.16 4.65 32.89
N LEU A 226 -2.69 5.89 33.02
CA LEU A 226 -2.65 6.87 31.94
C LEU A 226 -1.24 6.94 31.32
N TYR A 227 -1.17 6.71 30.02
CA TYR A 227 0.05 6.82 29.24
C TYR A 227 -0.08 7.94 28.20
N VAL A 228 0.99 8.69 27.99
CA VAL A 228 0.99 9.88 27.12
C VAL A 228 2.10 9.78 26.10
N ASN A 229 1.77 9.95 24.82
CA ASN A 229 2.74 10.01 23.72
C ASN A 229 3.72 8.82 23.70
N VAL A 230 3.18 7.61 23.81
CA VAL A 230 3.97 6.37 23.85
C VAL A 230 4.54 5.99 22.48
N SER A 231 5.71 5.37 22.49
CA SER A 231 6.32 4.73 21.32
C SER A 231 5.50 3.54 20.82
N ALA A 232 5.84 3.02 19.64
CA ALA A 232 5.17 1.85 19.07
C ALA A 232 5.40 0.60 19.94
N GLU A 233 6.62 0.43 20.47
CA GLU A 233 7.04 -0.67 21.33
C GLU A 233 6.27 -0.65 22.66
N GLU A 234 6.23 0.52 23.31
CA GLU A 234 5.45 0.71 24.53
C GLU A 234 3.95 0.46 24.29
N MET A 235 3.41 0.94 23.17
CA MET A 235 2.02 0.72 22.82
C MET A 235 1.70 -0.77 22.64
N VAL A 236 2.58 -1.53 21.98
CA VAL A 236 2.44 -3.01 21.89
C VAL A 236 2.47 -3.66 23.27
N ILE A 237 3.40 -3.25 24.15
CA ILE A 237 3.48 -3.78 25.52
C ILE A 237 2.18 -3.51 26.28
N ILE A 238 1.64 -2.29 26.19
CA ILE A 238 0.39 -1.91 26.84
C ILE A 238 -0.78 -2.70 26.26
N MET A 239 -0.92 -2.77 24.93
CA MET A 239 -2.00 -3.49 24.27
C MET A 239 -1.99 -4.99 24.60
N LYS A 240 -0.79 -5.61 24.72
CA LYS A 240 -0.66 -7.03 25.11
C LYS A 240 -1.10 -7.32 26.54
N LYS A 241 -1.23 -6.31 27.41
CA LYS A 241 -1.83 -6.46 28.75
C LYS A 241 -3.35 -6.60 28.69
N CYS A 242 -3.98 -6.27 27.56
CA CYS A 242 -5.43 -6.19 27.40
C CYS A 242 -5.98 -7.26 26.46
N GLU A 243 -7.10 -7.86 26.83
CA GLU A 243 -7.89 -8.71 25.95
C GLU A 243 -8.96 -7.94 25.18
N ILE A 244 -9.34 -6.76 25.67
CA ILE A 244 -10.36 -5.88 25.10
C ILE A 244 -9.72 -4.52 24.80
N GLY A 245 -9.90 -4.04 23.58
CA GLY A 245 -9.54 -2.69 23.16
C GLY A 245 -10.76 -1.92 22.69
N ILE A 246 -10.86 -0.67 23.11
CA ILE A 246 -11.88 0.28 22.67
C ILE A 246 -11.17 1.43 21.96
N THR A 247 -11.47 1.60 20.68
CA THR A 247 -10.80 2.60 19.84
C THR A 247 -11.73 3.25 18.83
N SER A 248 -11.24 4.29 18.14
CA SER A 248 -11.85 4.78 16.90
C SER A 248 -11.50 3.88 15.70
N PRO A 249 -12.37 3.73 14.69
CA PRO A 249 -12.05 3.03 13.44
C PRO A 249 -11.01 3.82 12.63
N SER A 250 -9.73 3.57 12.90
CA SER A 250 -8.61 4.29 12.29
C SER A 250 -7.34 3.43 12.29
N THR A 251 -6.15 4.03 12.20
CA THR A 251 -4.90 3.25 12.25
C THR A 251 -4.74 2.53 13.59
N VAL A 252 -5.16 3.13 14.71
CA VAL A 252 -5.01 2.50 16.03
C VAL A 252 -5.83 1.22 16.17
N SER A 253 -6.97 1.10 15.49
CA SER A 253 -7.76 -0.13 15.51
C SER A 253 -7.07 -1.26 14.74
N TYR A 254 -6.38 -0.94 13.64
CA TYR A 254 -5.52 -1.91 12.95
C TYR A 254 -4.30 -2.32 13.79
N GLU A 255 -3.68 -1.36 14.48
CA GLU A 255 -2.59 -1.64 15.41
C GLU A 255 -3.04 -2.57 16.55
N PHE A 256 -4.22 -2.34 17.15
CA PHE A 256 -4.75 -3.21 18.19
C PHE A 256 -5.06 -4.62 17.68
N LEU A 257 -5.65 -4.75 16.50
CA LEU A 257 -5.89 -6.06 15.88
C LEU A 257 -4.60 -6.84 15.58
N SER A 258 -3.47 -6.15 15.39
CA SER A 258 -2.17 -6.81 15.19
C SER A 258 -1.67 -7.54 16.43
N VAL A 259 -2.10 -7.14 17.64
CA VAL A 259 -1.76 -7.84 18.90
C VAL A 259 -2.72 -8.99 19.22
N ASN A 260 -3.66 -9.29 18.32
CA ASN A 260 -4.58 -10.43 18.40
C ASN A 260 -5.48 -10.41 19.67
N ALA A 261 -6.27 -9.35 19.82
CA ALA A 261 -7.20 -9.11 20.91
C ALA A 261 -8.56 -8.61 20.39
N ARG A 262 -9.58 -8.51 21.26
CA ARG A 262 -10.95 -8.10 20.87
C ARG A 262 -11.06 -6.61 20.72
N LEU A 263 -11.66 -6.20 19.62
CA LEU A 263 -11.82 -4.80 19.31
C LEU A 263 -13.29 -4.38 19.38
N PHE A 264 -13.53 -3.32 20.14
CA PHE A 264 -14.77 -2.57 20.17
C PHE A 264 -14.52 -1.18 19.59
N LEU A 265 -15.47 -0.70 18.80
CA LEU A 265 -15.31 0.52 18.04
C LEU A 265 -16.35 1.56 18.41
N LYS A 266 -15.91 2.82 18.48
CA LYS A 266 -16.79 3.98 18.50
C LYS A 266 -16.41 4.92 17.35
N VAL A 267 -17.36 5.17 16.46
CA VAL A 267 -17.21 6.15 15.37
C VAL A 267 -17.24 7.55 15.98
N ILE A 268 -16.19 8.34 15.71
CA ILE A 268 -16.04 9.72 16.22
C ILE A 268 -16.00 10.76 15.10
N ALA A 269 -15.90 10.33 13.84
CA ALA A 269 -15.88 11.18 12.66
C ALA A 269 -16.47 10.45 11.44
N ASP A 270 -17.00 11.21 10.47
CA ASP A 270 -17.69 10.64 9.30
C ASP A 270 -16.79 9.76 8.41
N ASN A 271 -15.52 10.15 8.23
CA ASN A 271 -14.55 9.40 7.44
C ASN A 271 -14.21 8.01 8.03
N GLN A 272 -14.61 7.71 9.27
CA GLN A 272 -14.40 6.42 9.92
C GLN A 272 -15.52 5.40 9.65
N LYS A 273 -16.68 5.86 9.13
CA LYS A 273 -17.87 5.02 8.93
C LYS A 273 -17.62 3.83 8.01
N ARG A 274 -16.78 4.01 6.99
CA ARG A 274 -16.47 2.95 6.01
C ARG A 274 -15.63 1.83 6.64
N ILE A 275 -14.56 2.19 7.36
CA ILE A 275 -13.72 1.24 8.09
C ILE A 275 -14.55 0.52 9.15
N TYR A 276 -15.38 1.25 9.90
CA TYR A 276 -16.29 0.68 10.88
C TYR A 276 -17.18 -0.39 10.27
N LYS A 277 -17.92 -0.06 9.20
CA LYS A 277 -18.81 -1.01 8.52
C LYS A 277 -18.04 -2.26 8.07
N TYR A 278 -16.89 -2.07 7.41
CA TYR A 278 -16.05 -3.18 6.96
C TYR A 278 -15.62 -4.10 8.12
N MET A 279 -15.15 -3.52 9.23
CA MET A 279 -14.68 -4.30 10.38
C MET A 279 -15.80 -5.13 10.99
N LEU A 280 -17.02 -4.59 11.06
CA LEU A 280 -18.18 -5.30 11.59
C LEU A 280 -18.62 -6.44 10.65
N GLU A 281 -18.73 -6.16 9.35
CA GLU A 281 -19.14 -7.15 8.33
C GLU A 281 -18.17 -8.33 8.19
N ASN A 282 -16.89 -8.10 8.52
CA ASN A 282 -15.84 -9.14 8.49
C ASN A 282 -15.52 -9.70 9.89
N SER A 283 -16.37 -9.44 10.89
CA SER A 283 -16.22 -9.93 12.27
C SER A 283 -14.87 -9.59 12.93
N LEU A 284 -14.25 -8.49 12.52
CA LEU A 284 -12.99 -7.98 13.08
C LEU A 284 -13.21 -7.16 14.35
N ALA A 285 -14.39 -6.56 14.50
CA ALA A 285 -14.74 -5.74 15.65
C ALA A 285 -16.24 -5.76 15.93
N LYS A 286 -16.62 -5.27 17.11
CA LYS A 286 -18.02 -5.04 17.50
C LYS A 286 -18.28 -3.56 17.82
N PRO A 287 -19.53 -3.08 17.73
CA PRO A 287 -19.90 -1.76 18.27
C PRO A 287 -19.57 -1.66 19.76
N LEU A 288 -19.11 -0.50 20.25
CA LEU A 288 -18.89 -0.25 21.68
C LEU A 288 -20.14 -0.58 22.53
N GLU A 289 -21.33 -0.31 22.00
CA GLU A 289 -22.61 -0.57 22.66
C GLU A 289 -22.90 -2.08 22.86
N LYS A 290 -22.09 -2.96 22.26
CA LYS A 290 -22.15 -4.41 22.43
C LYS A 290 -21.10 -4.95 23.41
N LEU A 291 -20.34 -4.07 24.08
CA LEU A 291 -19.43 -4.49 25.14
C LEU A 291 -20.25 -5.14 26.28
N PRO A 292 -19.95 -6.40 26.66
CA PRO A 292 -20.62 -7.04 27.79
C PRO A 292 -20.21 -6.40 29.12
N ARG A 293 -21.05 -6.56 30.14
CA ARG A 293 -20.63 -6.29 31.53
C ARG A 293 -19.51 -7.25 31.90
N LYS A 294 -18.62 -6.82 32.81
CA LYS A 294 -17.50 -7.63 33.30
C LYS A 294 -17.94 -9.03 33.76
N GLU A 295 -19.06 -9.10 34.48
CA GLU A 295 -19.63 -10.35 35.03
C GLU A 295 -20.13 -11.32 33.94
N ASP A 296 -20.46 -10.83 32.74
CA ASP A 296 -21.04 -11.62 31.64
C ASP A 296 -19.98 -12.17 30.66
N ILE A 297 -18.69 -11.91 30.91
CA ILE A 297 -17.60 -12.33 30.03
C ILE A 297 -17.38 -13.84 30.14
N THR A 298 -17.68 -14.59 29.08
CA THR A 298 -17.45 -16.06 29.00
C THR A 298 -16.43 -16.42 27.93
N VAL A 299 -15.79 -17.59 28.00
CA VAL A 299 -14.81 -18.08 27.00
C VAL A 299 -15.39 -18.14 25.57
N GLN A 300 -16.71 -18.34 25.40
CA GLN A 300 -17.35 -18.30 24.08
C GLN A 300 -17.42 -16.89 23.48
N CYS A 301 -17.23 -15.83 24.29
CA CYS A 301 -17.03 -14.48 23.81
C CYS A 301 -15.65 -14.27 23.16
N TYR A 302 -14.79 -15.30 23.13
CA TYR A 302 -13.38 -15.21 22.74
C TYR A 302 -13.02 -15.73 21.34
N GLU A 303 -13.77 -15.33 20.31
CA GLU A 303 -13.29 -15.51 18.92
C GLU A 303 -12.23 -14.47 18.57
N LYS A 304 -11.04 -14.95 18.17
CA LYS A 304 -9.93 -14.13 17.69
C LYS A 304 -10.13 -13.83 16.21
N SER A 305 -10.01 -12.57 15.80
CA SER A 305 -10.14 -12.17 14.40
C SER A 305 -9.05 -11.17 14.02
N THR A 306 -7.81 -11.65 13.90
CA THR A 306 -6.77 -10.88 13.21
C THR A 306 -6.64 -11.31 11.76
N ILE A 307 -6.55 -10.32 10.87
CA ILE A 307 -6.26 -10.49 9.44
C ILE A 307 -4.82 -10.11 9.12
N PHE A 308 -4.05 -9.72 10.13
CA PHE A 308 -2.67 -9.28 9.98
C PHE A 308 -1.74 -10.47 10.11
N ASP A 309 -1.05 -10.77 9.02
CA ASP A 309 -0.13 -11.90 8.84
C ASP A 309 1.34 -11.51 9.09
N GLY A 310 1.58 -10.24 9.42
CA GLY A 310 2.92 -9.67 9.52
C GLY A 310 3.65 -9.55 8.17
N GLN A 311 2.98 -9.77 7.03
CA GLN A 311 3.60 -9.72 5.70
C GLN A 311 3.54 -8.33 5.05
N GLN A 312 3.13 -7.29 5.78
CA GLN A 312 2.96 -5.93 5.25
C GLN A 312 4.28 -5.38 4.73
N LYS A 313 5.37 -5.62 5.47
CA LYS A 313 6.72 -5.20 5.08
C LYS A 313 7.09 -5.74 3.70
N GLU A 314 6.98 -7.05 3.53
CA GLU A 314 7.32 -7.77 2.31
C GLU A 314 6.42 -7.35 1.13
N LYS A 315 5.13 -7.08 1.40
CA LYS A 315 4.18 -6.56 0.39
C LYS A 315 4.58 -5.17 -0.12
N TYR A 316 5.03 -4.27 0.77
CA TYR A 316 5.48 -2.94 0.38
C TYR A 316 6.85 -2.94 -0.30
N GLN A 317 7.79 -3.79 0.14
CA GLN A 317 9.06 -3.98 -0.58
C GLN A 317 8.80 -4.42 -2.03
N GLN A 318 7.96 -5.43 -2.24
CA GLN A 318 7.56 -5.87 -3.59
C GLN A 318 6.86 -4.77 -4.40
N LEU A 319 6.04 -3.93 -3.75
CA LEU A 319 5.37 -2.80 -4.41
C LEU A 319 6.41 -1.81 -4.93
N PHE A 320 7.32 -1.33 -4.08
CA PHE A 320 8.27 -0.29 -4.44
C PHE A 320 9.38 -0.80 -5.36
N GLU A 321 9.78 -2.06 -5.23
CA GLU A 321 10.62 -2.73 -6.22
C GLU A 321 9.94 -2.74 -7.60
N GLY A 322 8.66 -3.13 -7.65
CA GLY A 322 7.87 -3.12 -8.87
C GLY A 322 7.69 -1.72 -9.47
N LEU A 323 7.49 -0.71 -8.62
CA LEU A 323 7.42 0.69 -9.03
C LEU A 323 8.77 1.20 -9.57
N SER A 324 9.88 0.72 -9.03
CA SER A 324 11.23 1.10 -9.49
C SER A 324 11.59 0.56 -10.89
N LEU A 325 10.82 -0.37 -11.44
CA LEU A 325 11.07 -0.96 -12.75
C LEU A 325 11.00 0.07 -13.89
N ASN A 326 11.85 -0.11 -14.90
CA ASN A 326 11.95 0.73 -16.08
C ASN A 326 11.94 -0.11 -17.36
N LEU A 327 11.71 0.56 -18.49
CA LEU A 327 11.79 -0.01 -19.83
C LEU A 327 12.90 0.67 -20.61
N ARG A 328 13.66 -0.12 -21.36
CA ARG A 328 14.50 0.36 -22.46
C ARG A 328 14.17 -0.40 -23.75
N PRO A 329 14.32 0.21 -24.93
CA PRO A 329 14.26 -0.53 -26.19
C PRO A 329 15.26 -1.69 -26.19
N ALA A 330 14.86 -2.83 -26.75
CA ALA A 330 15.77 -3.93 -27.00
C ALA A 330 16.79 -3.55 -28.08
N GLN A 331 17.99 -4.10 -27.97
CA GLN A 331 19.09 -3.92 -28.91
C GLN A 331 19.51 -5.27 -29.48
N LYS A 332 20.31 -5.27 -30.55
CA LYS A 332 20.81 -6.51 -31.18
C LYS A 332 21.53 -7.43 -30.19
N MET A 333 22.24 -6.85 -29.22
CA MET A 333 22.93 -7.61 -28.17
C MET A 333 21.99 -8.36 -27.21
N ASP A 334 20.71 -7.98 -27.14
CA ASP A 334 19.71 -8.66 -26.31
C ASP A 334 19.17 -9.94 -26.96
N SER A 335 19.56 -10.28 -28.20
CA SER A 335 19.04 -11.44 -28.92
C SER A 335 19.17 -12.74 -28.13
N LEU A 336 20.35 -12.99 -27.53
CA LEU A 336 20.59 -14.19 -26.72
C LEU A 336 19.83 -14.15 -25.39
N LEU A 337 19.62 -12.97 -24.82
CA LEU A 337 18.82 -12.80 -23.60
C LEU A 337 17.35 -13.17 -23.86
N TYR A 338 16.78 -12.68 -24.95
CA TYR A 338 15.43 -13.04 -25.40
C TYR A 338 15.31 -14.53 -25.73
N PHE A 339 16.35 -15.12 -26.36
CA PHE A 339 16.39 -16.55 -26.66
C PHE A 339 16.25 -17.38 -25.38
N ASN A 340 17.08 -17.08 -24.38
CA ASN A 340 17.08 -17.79 -23.10
C ASN A 340 15.73 -17.65 -22.36
N TRP A 341 15.13 -16.45 -22.37
CA TRP A 341 13.81 -16.26 -21.77
C TRP A 341 12.69 -16.96 -22.53
N ALA A 342 12.75 -16.98 -23.86
CA ALA A 342 11.74 -17.65 -24.67
C ALA A 342 11.79 -19.17 -24.46
N ASN A 343 12.99 -19.75 -24.39
CA ASN A 343 13.21 -21.19 -24.19
C ASN A 343 13.16 -21.67 -22.74
N ASP A 344 12.92 -20.79 -21.76
CA ASP A 344 12.63 -21.21 -20.40
C ASP A 344 11.45 -22.21 -20.39
N PRO A 345 11.58 -23.38 -19.72
CA PRO A 345 10.57 -24.44 -19.78
C PRO A 345 9.16 -23.98 -19.39
N SER A 346 9.04 -23.10 -18.40
CA SER A 346 7.75 -22.58 -17.97
C SER A 346 7.13 -21.64 -19.01
N VAL A 347 7.95 -20.87 -19.73
CA VAL A 347 7.50 -20.02 -20.84
C VAL A 347 7.05 -20.89 -22.00
N ARG A 348 7.81 -21.94 -22.36
CA ARG A 348 7.46 -22.88 -23.44
C ARG A 348 6.15 -23.60 -23.23
N ILE A 349 5.91 -24.15 -22.04
CA ILE A 349 4.64 -24.82 -21.70
C ILE A 349 3.44 -23.87 -21.85
N HIS A 350 3.62 -22.59 -21.50
CA HIS A 350 2.56 -21.58 -21.61
C HIS A 350 2.50 -20.85 -22.96
N SER A 351 3.40 -21.14 -23.90
CA SER A 351 3.44 -20.53 -25.24
C SER A 351 2.58 -21.30 -26.24
N PHE A 352 2.05 -20.63 -27.27
CA PHE A 352 1.22 -21.28 -28.30
C PHE A 352 1.98 -22.30 -29.15
N SER A 353 3.28 -22.07 -29.36
CA SER A 353 4.23 -23.10 -29.80
C SER A 353 5.09 -23.48 -28.60
N SER A 354 5.01 -24.74 -28.17
CA SER A 354 5.68 -25.24 -26.96
C SER A 354 6.99 -25.96 -27.23
N GLU A 355 7.33 -26.22 -28.49
CA GLU A 355 8.62 -26.79 -28.86
C GLU A 355 9.77 -25.82 -28.55
N GLU A 356 10.95 -26.39 -28.32
CA GLU A 356 12.18 -25.63 -28.17
C GLU A 356 12.50 -24.85 -29.45
N ILE A 357 12.82 -23.58 -29.30
CA ILE A 357 13.20 -22.70 -30.41
C ILE A 357 14.67 -22.93 -30.71
N LYS A 358 15.01 -23.21 -31.97
CA LYS A 358 16.42 -23.30 -32.41
C LYS A 358 17.04 -21.91 -32.48
N LEU A 359 18.32 -21.79 -32.09
CA LEU A 359 19.02 -20.50 -32.02
C LEU A 359 19.00 -19.73 -33.36
N LYS A 360 19.24 -20.41 -34.48
CA LYS A 360 19.23 -19.79 -35.81
C LYS A 360 17.86 -19.21 -36.19
N ASP A 361 16.79 -19.95 -35.88
CA ASP A 361 15.41 -19.52 -36.14
C ASP A 361 15.05 -18.32 -35.26
N HIS A 362 15.49 -18.33 -33.99
CA HIS A 362 15.32 -17.20 -33.08
C HIS A 362 16.08 -15.95 -33.52
N GLN A 363 17.34 -16.08 -33.93
CA GLN A 363 18.15 -14.94 -34.39
C GLN A 363 17.48 -14.26 -35.59
N THR A 364 17.03 -15.06 -36.56
CA THR A 364 16.28 -14.56 -37.72
C THR A 364 14.98 -13.86 -37.29
N TRP A 365 14.22 -14.48 -36.38
CA TRP A 365 12.99 -13.89 -35.84
C TRP A 365 13.25 -12.56 -35.11
N PHE A 366 14.28 -12.52 -34.27
CA PHE A 366 14.62 -11.36 -33.45
C PHE A 366 15.07 -10.18 -34.31
N ASP A 367 15.95 -10.42 -35.28
CA ASP A 367 16.40 -9.37 -36.22
C ASP A 367 15.20 -8.80 -37.01
N ASN A 368 14.31 -9.66 -37.52
CA ASN A 368 13.09 -9.23 -38.22
C ASN A 368 12.16 -8.39 -37.33
N LYS A 369 12.00 -8.77 -36.06
CA LYS A 369 11.15 -8.03 -35.11
C LYS A 369 11.78 -6.72 -34.67
N LEU A 370 13.11 -6.66 -34.58
CA LEU A 370 13.85 -5.44 -34.22
C LEU A 370 13.78 -4.38 -35.32
N THR A 371 13.69 -4.78 -36.59
CA THR A 371 13.59 -3.85 -37.74
C THR A 371 12.16 -3.54 -38.20
N SER A 372 11.15 -4.15 -37.56
CA SER A 372 9.74 -3.97 -37.92
C SER A 372 9.22 -2.59 -37.50
N ALA A 373 8.48 -1.91 -38.38
CA ALA A 373 7.84 -0.63 -38.07
C ALA A 373 6.65 -0.75 -37.09
N ASP A 374 6.06 -1.95 -37.02
CA ASP A 374 4.87 -2.23 -36.21
C ASP A 374 5.17 -3.11 -34.99
N THR A 375 6.44 -3.43 -34.72
CA THR A 375 6.83 -4.20 -33.54
C THR A 375 7.81 -3.42 -32.68
N TYR A 376 7.55 -3.40 -31.38
CA TYR A 376 8.39 -2.75 -30.39
C TYR A 376 8.79 -3.76 -29.32
N LEU A 377 10.09 -4.00 -29.19
CA LEU A 377 10.68 -4.88 -28.18
C LEU A 377 11.29 -4.03 -27.07
N PHE A 378 10.94 -4.34 -25.83
CA PHE A 378 11.47 -3.67 -24.64
C PHE A 378 12.05 -4.68 -23.66
N VAL A 379 13.22 -4.35 -23.13
CA VAL A 379 13.78 -5.00 -21.95
C VAL A 379 13.27 -4.26 -20.72
N VAL A 380 12.65 -5.01 -19.81
CA VAL A 380 12.29 -4.54 -18.48
C VAL A 380 13.50 -4.70 -17.59
N HIS A 381 13.88 -3.65 -16.88
CA HIS A 381 15.05 -3.68 -16.02
C HIS A 381 14.82 -2.95 -14.70
N GLN A 382 15.61 -3.35 -13.71
CA GLN A 382 15.80 -2.62 -12.46
C GLN A 382 17.26 -2.21 -12.40
N ASN A 383 17.55 -0.90 -12.32
CA ASN A 383 18.89 -0.37 -12.53
C ASN A 383 19.48 -0.85 -13.86
N LEU A 384 20.54 -1.67 -13.86
CA LEU A 384 21.13 -2.25 -15.07
C LEU A 384 20.73 -3.73 -15.28
N GLU A 385 19.99 -4.32 -14.33
CA GLU A 385 19.67 -5.75 -14.34
C GLU A 385 18.40 -6.03 -15.15
N PRO A 386 18.48 -6.84 -16.22
CA PRO A 386 17.30 -7.23 -16.99
C PRO A 386 16.44 -8.24 -16.22
N ILE A 387 15.16 -7.91 -16.04
CA ILE A 387 14.22 -8.73 -15.27
C ILE A 387 13.17 -9.43 -16.13
N GLY A 388 13.02 -9.00 -17.38
CA GLY A 388 12.02 -9.54 -18.30
C GLY A 388 11.91 -8.73 -19.58
N GLN A 389 10.87 -8.99 -20.35
CA GLN A 389 10.62 -8.31 -21.62
C GLN A 389 9.14 -8.02 -21.84
N ILE A 390 8.91 -7.02 -22.68
CA ILE A 390 7.62 -6.70 -23.28
C ILE A 390 7.80 -6.65 -24.79
N ARG A 391 6.84 -7.20 -25.51
CA ARG A 391 6.67 -7.01 -26.95
C ARG A 391 5.30 -6.40 -27.20
N LEU A 392 5.29 -5.30 -27.96
CA LEU A 392 4.09 -4.69 -28.50
C LEU A 392 4.08 -4.90 -30.02
N GLU A 393 2.97 -5.41 -30.55
CA GLU A 393 2.73 -5.53 -31.99
C GLU A 393 1.49 -4.73 -32.35
N ILE A 394 1.63 -3.77 -33.27
CA ILE A 394 0.53 -2.91 -33.72
C ILE A 394 -0.18 -3.57 -34.89
N ILE A 395 -1.49 -3.77 -34.75
CA ILE A 395 -2.35 -4.40 -35.76
C ILE A 395 -3.66 -3.61 -35.80
N ASP A 396 -3.99 -3.00 -36.93
CA ASP A 396 -5.24 -2.27 -37.18
C ASP A 396 -5.61 -1.26 -36.07
N ASN A 397 -4.66 -0.41 -35.67
CA ASN A 397 -4.81 0.57 -34.56
C ASN A 397 -5.08 -0.05 -33.17
N ASN A 398 -4.73 -1.31 -32.99
CA ASN A 398 -4.75 -2.00 -31.70
C ASN A 398 -3.35 -2.52 -31.38
N ALA A 399 -3.04 -2.71 -30.10
CA ALA A 399 -1.76 -3.23 -29.64
C ALA A 399 -1.90 -4.64 -29.05
N LEU A 400 -1.28 -5.62 -29.68
CA LEU A 400 -1.07 -6.94 -29.09
C LEU A 400 0.12 -6.87 -28.13
N ILE A 401 -0.12 -7.14 -26.85
CA ILE A 401 0.92 -7.16 -25.81
C ILE A 401 1.30 -8.59 -25.43
N SER A 402 2.60 -8.85 -25.40
CA SER A 402 3.21 -10.07 -24.88
C SER A 402 4.30 -9.70 -23.88
N TYR A 403 4.44 -10.45 -22.79
CA TYR A 403 5.49 -10.20 -21.80
C TYR A 403 5.96 -11.50 -21.14
N SER A 404 7.16 -11.47 -20.58
CA SER A 404 7.68 -12.55 -19.74
C SER A 404 8.61 -11.99 -18.67
N ILE A 405 8.62 -12.65 -17.50
CA ILE A 405 9.53 -12.36 -16.39
C ILE A 405 10.58 -13.47 -16.32
N ALA A 406 11.84 -13.10 -16.16
CA ALA A 406 12.94 -14.05 -16.02
C ALA A 406 12.73 -14.92 -14.76
N ALA A 407 13.19 -16.17 -14.82
CA ALA A 407 12.87 -17.20 -13.82
C ALA A 407 13.14 -16.75 -12.37
N GLN A 408 14.28 -16.10 -12.14
CA GLN A 408 14.74 -15.63 -10.83
C GLN A 408 13.92 -14.47 -10.24
N TYR A 409 13.07 -13.81 -11.03
CA TYR A 409 12.21 -12.70 -10.59
C TYR A 409 10.72 -13.06 -10.52
N ARG A 410 10.36 -14.33 -10.80
CA ARG A 410 8.97 -14.80 -10.69
C ARG A 410 8.54 -14.89 -9.22
N GLY A 411 7.23 -14.78 -8.97
CA GLY A 411 6.66 -14.83 -7.62
C GLY A 411 6.78 -13.53 -6.81
N LYS A 412 7.55 -12.54 -7.27
CA LYS A 412 7.75 -11.24 -6.59
C LYS A 412 6.68 -10.18 -6.87
N GLY A 413 5.63 -10.54 -7.61
CA GLY A 413 4.53 -9.62 -7.93
C GLY A 413 4.80 -8.59 -9.04
N TYR A 414 5.93 -8.65 -9.73
CA TYR A 414 6.32 -7.68 -10.77
C TYR A 414 5.44 -7.66 -12.01
N SER A 415 4.77 -8.76 -12.36
CA SER A 415 4.01 -8.88 -13.62
C SER A 415 2.98 -7.77 -13.83
N LYS A 416 2.31 -7.27 -12.77
CA LYS A 416 1.35 -6.17 -12.87
C LYS A 416 2.02 -4.84 -13.22
N PHE A 417 3.22 -4.59 -12.68
CA PHE A 417 4.02 -3.42 -13.00
C PHE A 417 4.57 -3.50 -14.41
N VAL A 418 5.09 -4.67 -14.81
CA VAL A 418 5.57 -4.90 -16.18
C VAL A 418 4.47 -4.70 -17.20
N LEU A 419 3.30 -5.32 -16.99
CA LEU A 419 2.18 -5.16 -17.91
C LEU A 419 1.70 -3.69 -17.97
N GLN A 420 1.62 -3.00 -16.83
CA GLN A 420 1.24 -1.57 -16.80
C GLN A 420 2.28 -0.66 -17.48
N LEU A 421 3.57 -0.93 -17.32
CA LEU A 421 4.64 -0.23 -18.05
C LEU A 421 4.47 -0.39 -19.56
N GLY A 422 4.16 -1.61 -20.02
CA GLY A 422 3.87 -1.88 -21.42
C GLY A 422 2.66 -1.09 -21.93
N ILE A 423 1.58 -1.04 -21.15
CA ILE A 423 0.37 -0.27 -21.49
C ILE A 423 0.68 1.22 -21.60
N ASN A 424 1.42 1.78 -20.64
CA ASN A 424 1.80 3.19 -20.65
C ASN A 424 2.65 3.53 -21.88
N LYS A 425 3.55 2.60 -22.27
CA LYS A 425 4.44 2.78 -23.43
C LYS A 425 3.69 2.80 -24.77
N ILE A 426 2.48 2.23 -24.85
CA ILE A 426 1.68 2.22 -26.09
C ILE A 426 1.43 3.64 -26.60
N LYS A 427 1.01 4.56 -25.73
CA LYS A 427 0.71 5.96 -26.12
C LYS A 427 1.95 6.70 -26.61
N GLU A 428 3.13 6.34 -26.12
CA GLU A 428 4.40 6.92 -26.54
C GLU A 428 4.84 6.41 -27.92
N VAL A 429 4.61 5.13 -28.22
CA VAL A 429 4.99 4.55 -29.53
C VAL A 429 3.99 4.90 -30.62
N LYS A 430 2.68 4.95 -30.32
CA LYS A 430 1.64 5.29 -31.30
C LYS A 430 0.40 5.87 -30.62
N LYS A 431 0.07 7.12 -30.94
CA LYS A 431 -0.97 7.90 -30.24
C LYS A 431 -2.40 7.40 -30.49
N ASP A 432 -2.68 6.84 -31.67
CA ASP A 432 -4.04 6.51 -32.11
C ASP A 432 -4.48 5.08 -31.75
N ILE A 433 -3.79 4.41 -30.82
CA ILE A 433 -4.16 3.07 -30.38
C ILE A 433 -5.40 3.13 -29.51
N LYS A 434 -6.40 2.32 -29.86
CA LYS A 434 -7.69 2.30 -29.17
C LYS A 434 -7.76 1.24 -28.08
N GLU A 435 -7.27 0.04 -28.40
CA GLU A 435 -7.33 -1.13 -27.54
C GLU A 435 -5.95 -1.79 -27.41
N VAL A 436 -5.65 -2.25 -26.21
CA VAL A 436 -4.58 -3.21 -25.95
C VAL A 436 -5.19 -4.58 -25.65
N TYR A 437 -4.63 -5.63 -26.23
CA TYR A 437 -5.09 -6.99 -25.99
C TYR A 437 -3.95 -8.00 -25.89
N GLY A 438 -4.21 -9.11 -25.20
CA GLY A 438 -3.27 -10.21 -25.05
C GLY A 438 -4.00 -11.54 -25.03
N PHE A 439 -3.30 -12.60 -25.45
CA PHE A 439 -3.82 -13.97 -25.42
C PHE A 439 -3.10 -14.78 -24.35
N VAL A 440 -3.85 -15.55 -23.58
CA VAL A 440 -3.31 -16.33 -22.45
C VAL A 440 -3.96 -17.71 -22.41
N LYS A 441 -3.16 -18.78 -22.36
CA LYS A 441 -3.68 -20.13 -22.11
C LYS A 441 -4.43 -20.17 -20.78
N ILE A 442 -5.58 -20.84 -20.72
CA ILE A 442 -6.40 -20.96 -19.50
C ILE A 442 -5.59 -21.59 -18.33
N SER A 443 -4.64 -22.48 -18.64
CA SER A 443 -3.75 -23.09 -17.65
C SER A 443 -2.74 -22.13 -17.02
N ASN A 444 -2.47 -20.97 -17.63
CA ASN A 444 -1.59 -19.95 -17.08
C ASN A 444 -2.36 -19.04 -16.10
N ILE A 445 -2.77 -19.63 -14.97
CA ILE A 445 -3.57 -18.98 -13.93
C ILE A 445 -2.91 -17.68 -13.44
N ALA A 446 -1.58 -17.66 -13.34
CA ALA A 446 -0.82 -16.49 -12.90
C ALA A 446 -1.03 -15.30 -13.85
N SER A 447 -0.86 -15.50 -15.16
CA SER A 447 -1.05 -14.43 -16.15
C SER A 447 -2.51 -13.99 -16.24
N CYS A 448 -3.47 -14.93 -16.24
CA CYS A 448 -4.90 -14.60 -16.20
C CYS A 448 -5.25 -13.69 -15.01
N LYS A 449 -4.72 -13.98 -13.81
CA LYS A 449 -4.92 -13.14 -12.61
C LYS A 449 -4.32 -11.75 -12.78
N VAL A 450 -3.19 -11.59 -13.47
CA VAL A 450 -2.55 -10.28 -13.71
C VAL A 450 -3.41 -9.42 -14.64
N PHE A 451 -3.89 -9.97 -15.77
CA PHE A 451 -4.78 -9.24 -16.67
C PHE A 451 -6.07 -8.80 -15.98
N LYS A 452 -6.70 -9.68 -15.20
CA LYS A 452 -7.90 -9.33 -14.39
C LYS A 452 -7.63 -8.21 -13.40
N ARG A 453 -6.48 -8.24 -12.71
CA ARG A 453 -6.08 -7.21 -11.74
C ARG A 453 -5.82 -5.85 -12.37
N LEU A 454 -5.50 -5.78 -13.66
CA LEU A 454 -5.35 -4.54 -14.42
C LEU A 454 -6.62 -4.16 -15.19
N ASN A 455 -7.77 -4.74 -14.82
CA ASN A 455 -9.10 -4.46 -15.35
C ASN A 455 -9.26 -4.76 -16.86
N PHE A 456 -8.56 -5.77 -17.37
CA PHE A 456 -8.85 -6.28 -18.71
C PHE A 456 -10.15 -7.09 -18.71
N LYS A 457 -10.95 -6.91 -19.75
CA LYS A 457 -12.13 -7.73 -20.04
C LYS A 457 -11.70 -9.07 -20.62
N GLU A 458 -12.14 -10.15 -19.99
CA GLU A 458 -11.92 -11.53 -20.45
C GLU A 458 -12.96 -11.92 -21.52
N GLN A 459 -12.50 -12.58 -22.58
CA GLN A 459 -13.32 -13.08 -23.69
C GLN A 459 -12.79 -14.44 -24.15
N GLN A 460 -13.69 -15.28 -24.66
CA GLN A 460 -13.31 -16.51 -25.36
C GLN A 460 -12.68 -16.18 -26.73
N THR A 461 -11.84 -17.08 -27.23
CA THR A 461 -11.22 -16.93 -28.56
C THR A 461 -10.94 -18.29 -29.18
N ASP A 462 -11.19 -18.37 -30.49
CA ASP A 462 -10.89 -19.57 -31.28
C ASP A 462 -9.55 -19.48 -32.01
N LEU A 463 -8.87 -18.33 -31.94
CA LEU A 463 -7.56 -18.12 -32.58
C LEU A 463 -6.48 -19.03 -31.99
N TYR A 464 -6.57 -19.33 -30.69
CA TYR A 464 -5.65 -20.20 -29.99
C TYR A 464 -6.43 -21.20 -29.11
N PRO A 465 -6.27 -22.52 -29.31
CA PRO A 465 -6.96 -23.52 -28.51
C PRO A 465 -6.71 -23.34 -27.01
N LYS A 466 -7.77 -23.54 -26.20
CA LYS A 466 -7.74 -23.48 -24.72
C LYS A 466 -7.14 -22.18 -24.17
N SER A 467 -7.44 -21.06 -24.83
CA SER A 467 -6.91 -19.74 -24.48
C SER A 467 -8.01 -18.70 -24.36
N LEU A 468 -7.70 -17.60 -23.68
CA LEU A 468 -8.58 -16.45 -23.48
C LEU A 468 -7.96 -15.22 -24.14
N LYS A 469 -8.81 -14.35 -24.67
CA LYS A 469 -8.44 -12.99 -25.09
C LYS A 469 -8.76 -12.04 -23.94
N PHE A 470 -7.78 -11.24 -23.55
CA PHE A 470 -7.95 -10.14 -22.59
C PHE A 470 -7.85 -8.82 -23.34
N THR A 471 -8.82 -7.93 -23.18
CA THR A 471 -8.81 -6.60 -23.82
C THR A 471 -9.00 -5.46 -22.85
N LYS A 472 -8.38 -4.30 -23.12
CA LYS A 472 -8.51 -3.07 -22.34
C LYS A 472 -8.47 -1.87 -23.28
N ASN A 473 -9.39 -0.93 -23.09
CA ASN A 473 -9.35 0.36 -23.79
C ASN A 473 -8.20 1.19 -23.23
N VAL A 474 -7.44 1.84 -24.12
CA VAL A 474 -6.31 2.70 -23.75
C VAL A 474 -6.52 4.14 -24.18
N ILE A 475 -7.72 4.52 -24.62
CA ILE A 475 -8.06 5.91 -24.97
C ILE A 475 -8.18 6.72 -23.68
#